data_AF-A0A2R6NRH3-F1
#
_entry.id   AF-A0A2R6NRH3-F1
#
_cell.length_a   1.000
_cell.length_b   1.000
_cell.length_c   1.000
_cell.angle_alpha   90.00
_cell.angle_beta   90.00
_cell.angle_gamma   90.00
#
_symmetry.space_group_name_H-M   'P 1'
#
loop_
_entity.id
_entity.type
_entity.pdbx_description
1 polymer ?
#
loop_
_entity_poly.entity_id
_entity_poly.type
_entity_poly.pdbx_seq_one_letter_code
_entity_poly.pdbx_strand_id
1 'polypeptide(L)'
;MAFYPRDNQKPDHTTHTALLLVPDPKSNTKSSFRYHISTFAGDNHWQYKRDELQPASEGLSFGRTPHLAALVFIDYVSSDETEIRKIMESVPLKQCDVNWWCYHWVWDVLIRLEKAKIIRRLPEGGPEKIWQNGLQFCKQHGTSKDEVVPTCDVDGNRLLSEL
;
A
#
# COMPACT_ATOMS: atom_id res chain seq x y z
N MET A 1 -1.86 -3.64 0.60
CA MET A 1 -1.05 -2.91 -0.40
C MET A 1 -1.97 -1.96 -1.15
N ALA A 2 -1.52 -0.75 -1.44
CA ALA A 2 -2.34 0.31 -2.05
C ALA A 2 -1.71 0.84 -3.33
N PHE A 3 -2.54 1.08 -4.34
CA PHE A 3 -2.15 1.52 -5.67
C PHE A 3 -2.72 2.90 -5.96
N TYR A 4 -1.86 3.84 -6.36
CA TYR A 4 -2.24 5.21 -6.69
C TYR A 4 -1.80 5.51 -8.12
N PRO A 5 -2.64 6.11 -8.98
CA PRO A 5 -2.19 6.58 -10.28
C PRO A 5 -1.19 7.72 -10.05
N ARG A 6 -0.10 7.72 -10.81
CA ARG A 6 0.79 8.87 -10.93
C ARG A 6 0.23 9.77 -12.02
N ASP A 7 0.04 11.04 -11.71
CA ASP A 7 -0.30 12.03 -12.74
C ASP A 7 0.86 12.09 -13.77
N ASN A 8 0.51 11.77 -15.02
CA ASN A 8 1.16 12.16 -16.27
C ASN A 8 2.26 11.29 -16.93
N GLN A 9 1.92 10.85 -18.16
CA GLN A 9 2.71 10.88 -19.41
C GLN A 9 3.69 9.75 -19.80
N LYS A 10 3.95 8.71 -19.00
CA LYS A 10 4.73 7.55 -19.48
C LYS A 10 4.03 6.20 -19.24
N PRO A 11 3.83 5.37 -20.27
CA PRO A 11 2.94 4.20 -20.23
C PRO A 11 3.37 3.08 -19.28
N ASP A 12 4.67 2.96 -18.96
CA ASP A 12 5.18 1.79 -18.23
C ASP A 12 5.32 1.98 -16.70
N HIS A 13 5.14 3.20 -16.17
CA HIS A 13 5.43 3.54 -14.77
C HIS A 13 4.35 4.39 -14.10
N THR A 14 3.09 4.05 -14.34
CA THR A 14 1.93 4.89 -14.01
C THR A 14 1.38 4.70 -12.60
N THR A 15 1.92 3.79 -11.78
CA THR A 15 1.31 3.46 -10.48
C THR A 15 2.30 3.53 -9.34
N HIS A 16 2.02 4.43 -8.39
CA HIS A 16 2.70 4.50 -7.10
C HIS A 16 2.14 3.44 -6.17
N THR A 17 3.01 2.69 -5.48
CA THR A 17 2.62 1.62 -4.56
C THR A 17 2.99 2.00 -3.12
N ALA A 18 2.08 1.73 -2.19
CA ALA A 18 2.25 1.97 -0.75
C ALA A 18 1.71 0.79 0.08
N LEU A 19 1.93 0.85 1.39
CA LEU A 19 1.26 0.03 2.37
C LEU A 19 0.31 0.89 3.19
N LEU A 20 -0.91 0.39 3.40
CA LEU A 20 -1.89 0.99 4.30
C LEU A 20 -2.02 0.08 5.52
N LEU A 21 -1.90 0.69 6.70
CA LEU A 21 -2.28 0.09 7.96
C LEU A 21 -3.60 0.74 8.38
N VAL A 22 -4.63 -0.09 8.50
CA VAL A 22 -6.00 0.34 8.78
C VAL A 22 -6.41 -0.32 10.10
N PRO A 23 -7.05 0.41 11.03
CA PRO A 23 -7.48 -0.18 12.29
C PRO A 23 -8.56 -1.23 12.04
N ASP A 24 -8.62 -2.24 12.91
CA ASP A 24 -9.76 -3.15 12.96
C ASP A 24 -11.06 -2.31 13.13
N PRO A 25 -12.12 -2.55 12.34
CA PRO A 25 -13.41 -1.88 12.51
C PRO A 25 -13.98 -1.94 13.93
N LYS A 26 -13.55 -2.92 14.74
CA LYS A 26 -13.93 -3.09 16.16
C LYS A 26 -13.03 -2.33 17.13
N SER A 27 -11.91 -1.78 16.66
CA SER A 27 -10.96 -1.03 17.47
C SER A 27 -11.48 0.38 17.78
N ASN A 28 -11.10 0.93 18.93
CA ASN A 28 -11.34 2.33 19.28
C ASN A 28 -10.37 3.29 18.54
N THR A 29 -9.31 2.77 17.92
CA THR A 29 -8.37 3.55 17.12
C THR A 29 -8.99 3.89 15.78
N LYS A 30 -9.01 5.19 15.43
CA LYS A 30 -9.59 5.68 14.16
C LYS A 30 -8.56 6.04 13.10
N SER A 31 -7.29 6.12 13.47
CA SER A 31 -6.23 6.56 12.56
C SER A 31 -5.76 5.42 11.68
N SER A 32 -5.73 5.68 10.38
CA SER A 32 -5.06 4.83 9.39
C SER A 32 -3.74 5.48 9.00
N PHE A 33 -2.76 4.66 8.63
CA PHE A 33 -1.43 5.14 8.25
C PHE A 33 -1.06 4.66 6.86
N ARG A 34 -0.58 5.58 6.02
CA ARG A 34 0.05 5.28 4.74
C ARG A 34 1.55 5.31 4.87
N TYR A 35 2.17 4.20 4.51
CA TYR A 35 3.61 4.04 4.47
C TYR A 35 4.08 3.88 3.04
N HIS A 36 4.98 4.74 2.61
CA HIS A 36 5.51 4.71 1.26
C HIS A 36 6.87 5.38 1.18
N ILE A 37 7.50 5.23 0.02
CA ILE A 37 8.71 5.97 -0.32
C ILE A 37 8.42 6.89 -1.50
N SER A 38 9.00 8.07 -1.49
CA SER A 38 8.89 9.02 -2.59
C SER A 38 10.24 9.71 -2.84
N THR A 39 10.43 10.19 -4.05
CA THR A 39 11.52 11.10 -4.38
C THR A 39 11.03 12.54 -4.24
N PHE A 40 11.92 13.45 -3.85
CA PHE A 40 11.61 14.89 -3.94
C PHE A 40 11.67 15.32 -5.41
N ALA A 41 10.82 16.26 -5.82
CA ALA A 41 10.85 16.77 -7.19
C ALA A 41 12.23 17.38 -7.49
N GLY A 42 12.96 16.77 -8.43
CA GLY A 42 14.30 17.20 -8.83
C GLY A 42 15.45 16.47 -8.15
N ASP A 43 15.18 15.53 -7.23
CA ASP A 43 16.22 14.75 -6.56
C ASP A 43 15.99 13.24 -6.71
N ASN A 44 17.04 12.48 -7.06
CA ASN A 44 16.99 11.02 -7.18
C ASN A 44 17.15 10.33 -5.81
N HIS A 45 16.94 11.07 -4.72
CA HIS A 45 17.01 10.55 -3.37
C HIS A 45 15.62 10.11 -2.87
N TRP A 46 15.49 8.81 -2.64
CA TRP A 46 14.32 8.21 -2.02
C TRP A 46 14.24 8.58 -0.55
N GLN A 47 13.05 8.94 -0.09
CA GLN A 47 12.72 9.23 1.30
C GLN A 47 11.57 8.36 1.75
N TYR A 48 11.67 7.85 2.97
CA TYR A 48 10.55 7.25 3.67
C TYR A 48 9.53 8.31 4.10
N LYS A 49 8.26 7.97 4.00
CA LYS A 49 7.12 8.81 4.36
C LYS A 49 6.08 7.98 5.10
N ARG A 50 5.50 8.60 6.14
CA ARG A 50 4.38 8.09 6.92
C ARG A 50 3.33 9.19 7.01
N ASP A 51 2.19 8.96 6.38
CA ASP A 51 1.07 9.89 6.42
C ASP A 51 -0.03 9.32 7.31
N GLU A 52 -0.52 10.12 8.25
CA GLU A 52 -1.76 9.80 8.96
C GLU A 52 -2.94 10.21 8.08
N LEU A 53 -3.80 9.24 7.76
CA LEU A 53 -4.98 9.46 6.94
C LEU A 53 -6.15 9.80 7.87
N GLN A 54 -6.71 10.99 7.71
CA GLN A 54 -7.90 11.38 8.47
C GLN A 54 -9.13 10.59 7.98
N PRO A 55 -10.02 10.18 8.89
CA PRO A 55 -11.33 9.67 8.50
C PRO A 55 -12.08 10.76 7.71
N ALA A 56 -12.79 10.38 6.65
CA ALA A 56 -13.70 11.31 6.00
C ALA A 56 -14.75 11.73 7.05
N SER A 57 -15.04 13.03 7.08
CA SER A 57 -16.18 13.57 7.81
C SER A 57 -17.46 12.84 7.38
N GLU A 58 -18.21 12.36 8.36
CA GLU A 58 -19.57 11.79 8.35
C GLU A 58 -19.99 10.99 7.10
N GLY A 59 -19.99 9.65 7.24
CA GLY A 59 -20.75 8.73 6.38
C GLY A 59 -20.00 8.13 5.20
N LEU A 60 -18.72 8.46 5.00
CA LEU A 60 -17.87 7.83 3.99
C LEU A 60 -16.72 7.09 4.66
N SER A 61 -16.64 5.77 4.41
CA SER A 61 -15.57 4.90 4.87
C SER A 61 -14.23 5.42 4.35
N PHE A 62 -13.40 5.89 5.28
CA PHE A 62 -12.08 6.49 5.09
C PHE A 62 -12.09 7.78 4.27
N GLY A 63 -11.27 8.75 4.68
CA GLY A 63 -10.95 9.88 3.82
C GLY A 63 -10.41 9.30 2.53
N ARG A 64 -11.26 9.20 1.50
CA ARG A 64 -10.90 8.76 0.14
C ARG A 64 -9.62 9.50 -0.14
N THR A 65 -8.47 8.82 -0.05
CA THR A 65 -7.22 9.49 -0.36
C THR A 65 -7.45 9.85 -1.81
N PRO A 66 -7.59 11.15 -2.17
CA PRO A 66 -7.81 11.49 -3.55
C PRO A 66 -6.69 10.76 -4.29
N HIS A 67 -7.04 9.99 -5.31
CA HIS A 67 -6.13 9.12 -6.06
C HIS A 67 -5.87 7.70 -5.52
N LEU A 68 -6.59 7.12 -4.56
CA LEU A 68 -6.49 5.66 -4.31
C LEU A 68 -7.25 4.88 -5.41
N ALA A 69 -6.53 4.05 -6.18
CA ALA A 69 -7.09 3.30 -7.32
C ALA A 69 -7.57 1.90 -6.94
N ALA A 70 -6.78 1.19 -6.14
CA ALA A 70 -7.12 -0.16 -5.69
C ALA A 70 -6.36 -0.55 -4.43
N LEU A 71 -6.90 -1.57 -3.77
CA LEU A 71 -6.31 -2.22 -2.60
C LEU A 71 -6.13 -3.72 -2.82
N VAL A 72 -5.05 -4.24 -2.27
CA VAL A 72 -4.86 -5.67 -2.03
C VAL A 72 -4.84 -5.87 -0.53
N PHE A 73 -5.79 -6.64 -0.01
CA PHE A 73 -5.79 -7.10 1.37
C PHE A 73 -4.66 -8.11 1.55
N ILE A 74 -3.73 -7.82 2.47
CA ILE A 74 -2.58 -8.67 2.74
C ILE A 74 -2.88 -9.56 3.94
N ASP A 75 -3.11 -8.96 5.10
CA ASP A 75 -3.44 -9.69 6.31
C ASP A 75 -4.04 -8.80 7.40
N TYR A 76 -4.63 -9.47 8.40
CA TYR A 76 -4.86 -8.87 9.70
C TYR A 76 -3.58 -8.96 10.52
N VAL A 77 -3.28 -7.89 11.26
CA VAL A 77 -2.11 -7.82 12.13
C VAL A 77 -2.56 -7.53 13.55
N SER A 78 -2.01 -8.25 14.52
CA SER A 78 -2.25 -8.01 15.97
C SER A 78 -1.17 -7.16 16.62
N SER A 79 -0.09 -6.86 15.89
CA SER A 79 1.02 -6.04 16.35
C SER A 79 0.63 -4.58 16.49
N ASP A 80 1.29 -3.90 17.44
CA ASP A 80 1.20 -2.45 17.59
C ASP A 80 1.77 -1.74 16.35
N GLU A 81 1.21 -0.56 16.03
CA GLU A 81 1.69 0.29 14.95
C GLU A 81 3.17 0.64 15.11
N THR A 82 3.66 0.84 16.34
CA THR A 82 5.07 1.18 16.56
C THR A 82 6.00 0.05 16.12
N GLU A 83 5.61 -1.21 16.32
CA GLU A 83 6.39 -2.37 15.90
C GLU A 83 6.42 -2.48 14.37
N ILE A 84 5.24 -2.35 13.75
CA ILE A 84 5.08 -2.36 12.29
C ILE A 84 5.91 -1.23 11.65
N ARG A 85 5.83 -0.02 12.22
CA ARG A 85 6.56 1.15 11.77
C ARG A 85 8.07 0.95 11.83
N LYS A 86 8.60 0.41 12.93
CA LYS A 86 10.05 0.12 13.06
C LYS A 86 10.54 -0.80 11.95
N ILE A 87 9.74 -1.81 11.57
CA ILE A 87 10.11 -2.71 10.47
C ILE A 87 10.11 -1.96 9.14
N MET A 88 9.08 -1.17 8.88
CA MET A 88 8.98 -0.36 7.65
C MET A 88 10.15 0.63 7.50
N GLU A 89 10.54 1.29 8.58
CA GLU A 89 11.66 2.24 8.62
C GLU A 89 13.04 1.56 8.52
N SER A 90 13.13 0.28 8.90
CA SER A 90 14.38 -0.49 8.84
C SER A 90 14.77 -0.95 7.43
N VAL A 91 13.88 -0.79 6.44
CA VAL A 91 14.12 -1.24 5.07
C VAL A 91 15.07 -0.26 4.37
N PRO A 92 16.25 -0.70 3.92
CA PRO A 92 17.20 0.19 3.26
C PRO A 92 16.62 0.79 1.98
N LEU A 93 16.80 2.10 1.81
CA LEU A 93 16.46 2.79 0.57
C LEU A 93 17.64 2.70 -0.39
N LYS A 94 17.42 2.16 -1.60
CA LYS A 94 18.48 2.04 -2.61
C LYS A 94 18.59 3.33 -3.40
N GLN A 95 19.49 4.20 -2.95
CA GLN A 95 19.78 5.47 -3.64
C GLN A 95 20.51 5.20 -4.95
N CYS A 96 20.24 6.02 -5.96
CA CYS A 96 20.91 5.98 -7.28
C CYS A 96 20.69 4.69 -8.10
N ASP A 97 19.83 3.76 -7.67
CA ASP A 97 19.43 2.60 -8.47
C ASP A 97 18.23 2.96 -9.35
N VAL A 98 18.47 3.11 -10.65
CA VAL A 98 17.46 3.50 -11.66
C VAL A 98 16.39 2.44 -11.89
N ASN A 99 16.67 1.19 -11.51
CA ASN A 99 15.72 0.09 -11.63
C ASN A 99 14.93 -0.12 -10.33
N TRP A 100 15.24 0.62 -9.26
CA TRP A 100 14.56 0.51 -7.98
C TRP A 100 13.44 1.54 -7.83
N TRP A 101 12.33 1.10 -7.26
CA TRP A 101 11.06 1.84 -7.27
C TRP A 101 10.29 1.61 -5.98
N CYS A 102 9.24 2.41 -5.76
CA CYS A 102 8.37 2.31 -4.59
C CYS A 102 7.82 0.90 -4.30
N TYR A 103 7.47 0.12 -5.33
CA TYR A 103 6.97 -1.24 -5.13
C TYR A 103 8.06 -2.21 -4.65
N HIS A 104 9.32 -2.02 -5.05
CA HIS A 104 10.43 -2.84 -4.55
C HIS A 104 10.61 -2.67 -3.04
N TRP A 105 10.49 -1.44 -2.53
CA TRP A 105 10.47 -1.20 -1.09
C TRP A 105 9.30 -1.91 -0.40
N VAL A 106 8.10 -1.88 -1.00
CA VAL A 106 6.94 -2.62 -0.47
C VAL A 106 7.22 -4.12 -0.40
N TRP A 107 7.89 -4.70 -1.41
CA TRP A 107 8.27 -6.11 -1.41
C TRP A 107 9.20 -6.45 -0.26
N ASP A 108 10.25 -5.64 -0.07
CA ASP A 108 11.22 -5.82 1.01
C ASP A 108 10.56 -5.70 2.40
N VAL A 109 9.59 -4.78 2.56
CA VAL A 109 8.80 -4.65 3.79
C VAL A 109 7.99 -5.91 4.05
N LEU A 110 7.25 -6.41 3.05
CA LEU A 110 6.41 -7.61 3.21
C LEU A 110 7.23 -8.83 3.63
N ILE A 111 8.39 -9.04 3.03
CA ILE A 111 9.32 -10.12 3.41
C ILE A 111 9.77 -9.99 4.87
N ARG A 112 10.01 -8.76 5.35
CA ARG A 112 10.43 -8.53 6.74
C ARG A 112 9.29 -8.71 7.73
N LEU A 113 8.08 -8.26 7.39
CA LEU A 113 6.89 -8.48 8.21
C LEU A 113 6.57 -9.99 8.35
N GLU A 114 6.71 -10.77 7.28
CA GLU A 114 6.58 -12.23 7.31
C GLU A 114 7.67 -12.86 8.20
N LYS A 115 8.93 -12.47 8.02
CA LYS A 115 10.05 -12.97 8.86
C LYS A 115 9.88 -12.64 10.35
N ALA A 116 9.32 -11.48 10.65
CA ALA A 116 8.97 -11.06 12.00
C ALA A 116 7.69 -11.72 12.54
N LYS A 117 7.00 -12.54 11.72
CA LYS A 117 5.72 -13.20 12.04
C LYS A 117 4.58 -12.22 12.39
N ILE A 118 4.63 -11.01 11.84
CA ILE A 118 3.56 -10.00 11.98
C ILE A 118 2.41 -10.29 11.02
N ILE A 119 2.75 -10.77 9.82
CA ILE A 119 1.78 -11.28 8.84
C ILE A 119 2.00 -12.78 8.66
N ARG A 120 0.97 -13.47 8.17
CA ARG A 120 1.07 -14.87 7.75
C ARG A 120 2.07 -15.03 6.61
N ARG A 121 2.45 -16.29 6.39
CA ARG A 121 3.32 -16.68 5.29
C ARG A 121 2.74 -16.19 3.97
N LEU A 122 3.58 -15.55 3.17
CA LEU A 122 3.21 -15.07 1.84
C LEU A 122 2.99 -16.26 0.89
N PRO A 123 2.07 -16.14 -0.10
CA PRO A 123 1.85 -17.17 -1.10
C PRO A 123 3.10 -17.44 -1.96
N GLU A 124 3.05 -18.54 -2.71
CA GLU A 124 4.07 -18.85 -3.71
C GLU A 124 4.20 -17.71 -4.74
N GLY A 125 5.44 -17.36 -5.11
CA GLY A 125 5.74 -16.18 -5.92
C GLY A 125 5.95 -14.88 -5.12
N GLY A 126 5.61 -14.88 -3.82
CA GLY A 126 5.98 -13.81 -2.89
C GLY A 126 5.38 -12.43 -3.22
N PRO A 127 5.96 -11.34 -2.67
CA PRO A 127 5.41 -10.00 -2.80
C PRO A 127 5.27 -9.48 -4.24
N GLU A 128 6.16 -9.92 -5.14
CA GLU A 128 6.12 -9.52 -6.55
C GLU A 128 4.85 -10.04 -7.22
N LYS A 129 4.52 -11.33 -7.02
CA LYS A 129 3.30 -11.91 -7.58
C LYS A 129 2.04 -11.22 -7.06
N ILE A 130 2.00 -10.95 -5.75
CA ILE A 130 0.89 -10.21 -5.11
C ILE A 130 0.75 -8.81 -5.74
N TRP A 131 1.87 -8.12 -5.95
CA TRP A 131 1.87 -6.80 -6.58
C TRP A 131 1.39 -6.85 -8.03
N GLN A 132 1.82 -7.84 -8.81
CA GLN A 132 1.35 -8.03 -10.20
C GLN A 132 -0.15 -8.28 -10.26
N ASN A 133 -0.68 -9.14 -9.39
CA ASN A 133 -2.11 -9.42 -9.28
C ASN A 133 -2.90 -8.14 -8.94
N GLY A 134 -2.44 -7.39 -7.93
CA GLY A 134 -3.05 -6.11 -7.53
C GLY A 134 -3.00 -5.04 -8.62
N LEU A 135 -1.90 -4.96 -9.37
CA LEU A 135 -1.76 -4.04 -10.49
C LEU A 135 -2.72 -4.40 -11.63
N GLN A 136 -2.86 -5.69 -11.95
CA GLN A 136 -3.83 -6.15 -12.94
C GLN A 136 -5.26 -5.83 -12.50
N PHE A 137 -5.59 -6.11 -11.24
CA PHE A 137 -6.90 -5.79 -10.66
C PHE A 137 -7.21 -4.28 -10.72
N CYS A 138 -6.21 -3.45 -10.38
CA CYS A 138 -6.29 -1.99 -10.48
C CYS A 138 -6.59 -1.51 -11.92
N LYS A 139 -5.91 -2.08 -12.93
CA LYS A 139 -6.12 -1.72 -14.34
C LYS A 139 -7.52 -2.08 -14.85
N GLN A 140 -8.14 -3.13 -14.30
CA GLN A 140 -9.48 -3.57 -14.70
C GLN A 140 -10.60 -2.68 -14.15
N HIS A 141 -10.40 -2.06 -12.98
CA HIS A 141 -11.45 -1.30 -12.28
C HIS A 141 -11.30 0.22 -12.41
N GLY A 142 -10.15 0.72 -12.86
CA GLY A 142 -9.91 2.14 -13.04
C GLY A 142 -9.91 2.92 -11.72
N THR A 143 -10.07 4.24 -11.80
CA THR A 143 -10.15 5.14 -10.63
C THR A 143 -11.45 5.91 -10.68
N SER A 144 -12.32 5.71 -9.69
CA SER A 144 -13.53 6.52 -9.49
C SER A 144 -13.44 7.24 -8.16
N LYS A 145 -13.81 8.53 -8.14
CA LYS A 145 -13.89 9.31 -6.90
C LYS A 145 -15.17 9.06 -6.14
N ASP A 146 -16.18 8.49 -6.79
CA ASP A 146 -17.54 8.36 -6.27
C ASP A 146 -17.87 6.94 -5.80
N GLU A 147 -17.08 5.95 -6.23
CA GLU A 147 -17.27 4.53 -5.89
C GLU A 147 -16.44 4.11 -4.67
N VAL A 148 -16.81 2.95 -4.11
CA VAL A 148 -16.01 2.25 -3.10
C VAL A 148 -14.67 1.85 -3.73
N VAL A 149 -13.58 1.98 -2.97
CA VAL A 149 -12.25 1.62 -3.46
C VAL A 149 -12.22 0.12 -3.82
N PRO A 150 -11.93 -0.23 -5.09
CA PRO A 150 -11.81 -1.63 -5.49
C PRO A 150 -10.77 -2.35 -4.64
N THR A 151 -11.17 -3.47 -4.04
CA THR A 151 -10.31 -4.27 -3.18
C THR A 151 -10.27 -5.73 -3.64
N CYS A 152 -9.10 -6.34 -3.58
CA CYS A 152 -8.88 -7.76 -3.90
C CYS A 152 -8.04 -8.46 -2.83
N ASP A 153 -8.03 -9.79 -2.85
CA ASP A 153 -7.12 -10.61 -2.08
C ASP A 153 -5.74 -10.71 -2.76
N VAL A 154 -4.82 -11.48 -2.15
CA VAL A 154 -3.45 -11.69 -2.65
C VAL A 154 -3.38 -12.39 -4.01
N ASP A 155 -4.45 -13.11 -4.39
CA ASP A 155 -4.58 -13.83 -5.66
C ASP A 155 -5.25 -12.95 -6.75
N GLY A 156 -5.70 -11.75 -6.39
CA GLY A 156 -6.37 -10.81 -7.27
C GLY A 156 -7.88 -11.02 -7.38
N ASN A 157 -8.48 -11.87 -6.55
CA ASN A 157 -9.93 -12.05 -6.53
C ASN A 157 -10.58 -10.88 -5.79
N ARG A 158 -11.71 -10.40 -6.33
CA ARG A 158 -12.44 -9.28 -5.74
C ARG A 158 -12.92 -9.60 -4.33
N LEU A 159 -12.68 -8.67 -3.41
CA LEU A 159 -13.26 -8.67 -2.08
C LEU A 159 -14.38 -7.63 -2.00
N LEU A 160 -15.49 -8.00 -1.37
CA LEU A 160 -16.49 -7.05 -0.91
C LEU A 160 -15.95 -6.41 0.37
N SER A 161 -15.15 -5.36 0.19
CA SER A 161 -14.50 -4.66 1.28
C SER A 161 -14.69 -3.16 1.09
N GLU A 162 -15.02 -2.46 2.17
CA GLU A 162 -14.99 -1.00 2.25
C GLU A 162 -13.73 -0.47 2.96
N LEU A 163 -12.78 -1.36 3.28
CA LEU A 163 -11.93 -1.30 4.49
C LEU A 163 -12.75 -1.29 5.80
#